data_AF-C4JMI3-F1
#
_entry.id   AF-C4JMI3-F1
#
_cell.length_a   1.000
_cell.length_b   1.000
_cell.length_c   1.000
_cell.angle_alpha   90.00
_cell.angle_beta   90.00
_cell.angle_gamma   90.00
#
_symmetry.space_group_name_H-M   'P 1'
#
loop_
_entity.id
_entity.type
_entity.pdbx_description
1 polymer ?
#
loop_
_entity_poly.entity_id
_entity_poly.type
_entity_poly.pdbx_seq_one_letter_code
_entity_poly.pdbx_strand_id
1 'polypeptide(L)'
;MLSAIILAVILSCALADVQYPKGHPFLTDTRRPRTANYTTVSFVDPHTGIRERITYTLSAARDVLFNDDLSFGPESLLLDWVNNRTDPQPVRRGLGVRPSRAWPTATLVYKYDSCETRELLQGVVDTAIKEWLKGAPYLIFKEMPPSAHDPESEGILTITKHDPESYWCWSVVAWAWGKKGRRMNLQWLSGSGGRSCGQDLSTAIHEFGHALGLMHEHQRPDREEHITIDCASYSPWTIDGCPDPSYPACCTGSTDRCCGDWHNYDIAPSSRFNKYGDYDCKSVMHYSASSVLRSKPGCIISPSTTPTQGDYDALCDIYSTECAPWKGINFCPPKENVECGVCNPVAGLNKCDISTSCISTGGKFHCACRAGFKANAAGSDTTKHFRLPWDNYRHLVFVPENTQCNTLCDNPHGISPELCSEVELKETCPI
;
A
#
# COMPACT_ATOMS: atom_id res chain seq x y z
N MET A 1 30.28 11.79 -45.64
CA MET A 1 28.95 12.43 -45.57
C MET A 1 27.97 11.39 -45.04
N LEU A 2 27.79 11.36 -43.73
CA LEU A 2 26.73 10.61 -43.03
C LEU A 2 25.64 11.62 -42.66
N SER A 3 24.38 11.32 -42.99
CA SER A 3 23.16 11.93 -42.43
C SER A 3 22.04 10.91 -42.70
N ALA A 4 21.59 10.20 -41.66
CA ALA A 4 20.45 10.53 -40.80
C ALA A 4 19.10 10.25 -41.47
N ILE A 5 18.33 9.30 -40.91
CA ILE A 5 16.92 9.46 -40.52
C ILE A 5 16.57 8.32 -39.56
N ILE A 6 16.19 8.74 -38.36
CA ILE A 6 15.71 7.96 -37.22
C ILE A 6 14.31 7.44 -37.57
N LEU A 7 14.12 6.12 -37.55
CA LEU A 7 12.82 5.50 -37.74
C LEU A 7 12.05 5.53 -36.41
N ALA A 8 11.08 6.43 -36.31
CA ALA A 8 10.11 6.48 -35.23
C ALA A 8 9.20 5.25 -35.27
N VAL A 9 9.27 4.41 -34.24
CA VAL A 9 8.27 3.37 -33.97
C VAL A 9 7.16 4.01 -33.14
N ILE A 10 6.21 4.66 -33.82
CA ILE A 10 4.89 4.97 -33.26
C ILE A 10 3.95 3.96 -33.90
N LEU A 11 3.70 2.84 -33.22
CA LEU A 11 2.66 1.89 -33.62
C LEU A 11 1.40 2.22 -32.83
N SER A 12 0.42 2.72 -33.58
CA SER A 12 -0.94 3.05 -33.18
C SER A 12 -1.70 1.85 -32.59
N CYS A 13 -2.20 1.97 -31.36
CA CYS A 13 -3.31 1.16 -30.85
C CYS A 13 -4.59 1.99 -30.95
N ALA A 14 -5.49 1.59 -31.84
CA ALA A 14 -6.79 2.21 -32.03
C ALA A 14 -7.72 1.88 -30.84
N LEU A 15 -8.41 2.91 -30.35
CA LEU A 15 -9.46 2.83 -29.32
C LEU A 15 -10.73 2.22 -29.93
N ALA A 16 -11.30 1.22 -29.25
CA ALA A 16 -12.68 0.82 -29.45
C ALA A 16 -13.50 1.35 -28.25
N ASP A 17 -14.36 2.33 -28.50
CA ASP A 17 -15.29 2.88 -27.52
C ASP A 17 -16.40 1.86 -27.20
N VAL A 18 -16.49 1.44 -25.94
CA VAL A 18 -17.63 0.69 -25.42
C VAL A 18 -18.51 1.66 -24.62
N GLN A 19 -19.73 1.90 -25.10
CA GLN A 19 -20.73 2.72 -24.38
C GLN A 19 -21.37 1.92 -23.24
N TYR A 20 -21.40 2.51 -22.03
CA TYR A 20 -22.07 1.97 -20.85
C TYR A 20 -23.42 2.69 -20.59
N PRO A 21 -24.43 1.97 -20.05
CA PRO A 21 -25.76 2.54 -19.81
C PRO A 21 -25.76 3.57 -18.68
N LYS A 22 -26.57 4.61 -18.85
CA LYS A 22 -26.69 5.75 -17.93
C LYS A 22 -27.62 5.45 -16.75
N GLY A 23 -27.16 5.85 -15.56
CA GLY A 23 -28.00 6.27 -14.44
C GLY A 23 -27.83 5.44 -13.18
N HIS A 24 -27.29 6.05 -12.13
CA HIS A 24 -27.81 6.08 -10.75
C HIS A 24 -26.82 6.88 -9.86
N PRO A 25 -27.24 7.55 -8.77
CA PRO A 25 -26.41 8.51 -8.05
C PRO A 25 -25.42 7.81 -7.12
N PHE A 26 -24.13 8.13 -7.26
CA PHE A 26 -22.99 7.46 -6.63
C PHE A 26 -22.59 8.12 -5.30
N LEU A 27 -22.47 7.32 -4.25
CA LEU A 27 -21.92 7.71 -2.94
C LEU A 27 -20.54 7.08 -2.76
N THR A 28 -19.68 7.77 -2.02
CA THR A 28 -18.24 7.57 -1.77
C THR A 28 -17.91 6.36 -0.90
N ASP A 29 -18.51 5.23 -1.21
CA ASP A 29 -18.45 4.00 -0.43
C ASP A 29 -18.34 2.85 -1.43
N THR A 30 -17.57 1.82 -1.11
CA THR A 30 -17.20 0.64 -1.93
C THR A 30 -18.42 -0.24 -2.31
N ARG A 31 -19.51 0.36 -2.80
CA ARG A 31 -20.83 -0.29 -2.87
C ARG A 31 -21.00 -1.18 -4.11
N ARG A 32 -20.88 -2.47 -3.82
CA ARG A 32 -21.60 -3.68 -4.28
C ARG A 32 -22.58 -3.54 -5.48
N PRO A 33 -22.46 -4.37 -6.52
CA PRO A 33 -23.51 -4.66 -7.49
C PRO A 33 -24.66 -5.43 -6.84
N ARG A 34 -25.88 -5.06 -7.20
CA ARG A 34 -27.14 -5.62 -6.68
C ARG A 34 -27.46 -7.05 -7.18
N THR A 35 -26.52 -7.72 -7.87
CA THR A 35 -26.77 -8.96 -8.61
C THR A 35 -25.68 -10.02 -8.46
N ALA A 36 -24.74 -9.86 -7.51
CA ALA A 36 -23.68 -10.86 -7.32
C ALA A 36 -24.26 -12.17 -6.74
N ASN A 37 -23.81 -13.31 -7.27
CA ASN A 37 -24.18 -14.64 -6.76
C ASN A 37 -23.33 -14.98 -5.53
N TYR A 38 -23.84 -14.66 -4.35
CA TYR A 38 -23.15 -14.94 -3.10
C TYR A 38 -23.18 -16.42 -2.75
N THR A 39 -22.03 -16.94 -2.36
CA THR A 39 -21.87 -18.29 -1.82
C THR A 39 -21.39 -18.18 -0.37
N THR A 40 -22.02 -18.95 0.52
CA THR A 40 -21.55 -19.06 1.91
C THR A 40 -20.93 -20.42 2.12
N VAL A 41 -19.71 -20.45 2.64
CA VAL A 41 -18.99 -21.70 2.89
C VAL A 41 -18.39 -21.69 4.29
N SER A 42 -18.33 -22.88 4.89
CA SER A 42 -17.58 -23.11 6.12
C SER A 42 -16.39 -24.01 5.82
N PHE A 43 -15.21 -23.61 6.27
CA PHE A 43 -13.96 -24.34 6.05
C PHE A 43 -13.14 -24.40 7.35
N VAL A 44 -12.15 -25.30 7.38
CA VAL A 44 -11.17 -25.36 8.47
C VAL A 44 -9.85 -24.88 7.93
N ASP A 45 -9.26 -23.88 8.56
CA ASP A 45 -7.92 -23.43 8.19
C ASP A 45 -6.90 -24.56 8.44
N PRO A 46 -6.20 -25.06 7.41
CA PRO A 46 -5.30 -26.20 7.57
C PRO A 46 -4.06 -25.88 8.39
N HIS A 47 -3.74 -24.59 8.60
CA HIS A 47 -2.59 -24.18 9.39
C HIS A 47 -2.95 -23.94 10.86
N THR A 48 -4.23 -23.71 11.15
CA THR A 48 -4.66 -23.27 12.48
C THR A 48 -5.72 -24.16 13.11
N GLY A 49 -6.38 -25.01 12.33
CA GLY A 49 -7.45 -25.90 12.79
C GLY A 49 -8.75 -25.17 13.15
N ILE A 50 -8.83 -23.86 12.93
CA ILE A 50 -10.02 -23.06 13.28
C ILE A 50 -11.05 -23.19 12.17
N ARG A 51 -12.31 -23.42 12.58
CA ARG A 51 -13.47 -23.36 11.70
C ARG A 51 -13.88 -21.92 11.47
N GLU A 52 -14.01 -21.56 10.21
CA GLU A 52 -14.48 -20.25 9.78
C GLU A 52 -15.65 -20.39 8.83
N ARG A 53 -16.40 -19.29 8.71
CA ARG A 53 -17.47 -19.14 7.74
C ARG A 53 -17.29 -17.80 7.06
N ILE A 54 -17.31 -17.81 5.74
CA ILE A 54 -17.28 -16.60 4.94
C ILE A 54 -18.42 -16.64 3.93
N THR A 55 -18.93 -15.46 3.62
CA THR A 55 -19.80 -15.24 2.47
C THR A 55 -18.98 -14.51 1.43
N TYR A 56 -18.95 -15.05 0.22
CA TYR A 56 -18.06 -14.60 -0.83
C TYR A 56 -18.74 -14.56 -2.19
N THR A 57 -18.12 -13.82 -3.10
CA THR A 57 -18.38 -13.81 -4.54
C THR A 57 -17.06 -14.07 -5.27
N LEU A 58 -17.12 -14.27 -6.58
CA LEU A 58 -15.94 -14.48 -7.40
C LEU A 58 -15.59 -13.25 -8.24
N SER A 59 -14.29 -12.97 -8.35
CA SER A 59 -13.73 -12.11 -9.40
C SER A 59 -13.78 -12.84 -10.76
N ALA A 60 -13.57 -12.12 -11.87
CA ALA A 60 -13.44 -12.71 -13.20
C ALA A 60 -12.35 -13.77 -13.33
N ALA A 61 -11.26 -13.63 -12.57
CA ALA A 61 -10.20 -14.64 -12.52
C ALA A 61 -10.38 -15.63 -11.36
N ARG A 62 -11.60 -15.76 -10.84
CA ARG A 62 -12.03 -16.69 -9.78
C ARG A 62 -11.30 -16.60 -8.44
N ASP A 63 -10.82 -15.41 -8.06
CA ASP A 63 -10.52 -15.14 -6.65
C ASP A 63 -11.81 -15.02 -5.85
N VAL A 64 -11.77 -15.52 -4.62
CA VAL A 64 -12.83 -15.43 -3.61
C VAL A 64 -12.73 -14.06 -2.95
N LEU A 65 -13.76 -13.23 -3.17
CA LEU A 65 -13.89 -11.90 -2.58
C LEU A 65 -14.91 -11.94 -1.45
N PHE A 66 -14.54 -11.48 -0.26
CA PHE A 66 -15.35 -11.53 0.96
C PHE A 66 -15.07 -10.30 1.83
N ASN A 67 -15.89 -10.04 2.85
CA ASN A 67 -15.78 -8.82 3.67
C ASN A 67 -15.68 -7.55 2.80
N ASP A 68 -16.48 -7.51 1.74
CA ASP A 68 -16.55 -6.44 0.73
C ASP A 68 -15.32 -6.27 -0.18
N ASP A 69 -14.13 -6.10 0.37
CA ASP A 69 -12.90 -5.71 -0.33
C ASP A 69 -11.70 -6.63 -0.03
N LEU A 70 -11.91 -7.77 0.64
CA LEU A 70 -10.84 -8.74 0.86
C LEU A 70 -10.84 -9.85 -0.18
N SER A 71 -9.66 -10.18 -0.70
CA SER A 71 -9.45 -11.38 -1.50
C SER A 71 -8.77 -12.48 -0.68
N PHE A 72 -9.41 -13.65 -0.63
CA PHE A 72 -8.82 -14.87 -0.07
C PHE A 72 -7.75 -15.46 -1.02
N GLY A 73 -7.80 -15.10 -2.31
CA GLY A 73 -7.08 -15.75 -3.38
C GLY A 73 -7.97 -16.71 -4.18
N PRO A 74 -7.41 -17.63 -4.99
CA PRO A 74 -8.16 -18.41 -5.95
C PRO A 74 -9.16 -19.35 -5.27
N GLU A 75 -10.35 -19.52 -5.85
CA GLU A 75 -11.41 -20.39 -5.31
C GLU A 75 -10.94 -21.82 -5.05
N SER A 76 -10.05 -22.35 -5.91
CA SER A 76 -9.47 -23.69 -5.71
C SER A 76 -8.72 -23.81 -4.37
N LEU A 77 -8.06 -22.75 -3.92
CA LEU A 77 -7.37 -22.72 -2.62
C LEU A 77 -8.38 -22.82 -1.47
N LEU A 78 -9.49 -22.09 -1.55
CA LEU A 78 -10.56 -22.17 -0.55
C LEU A 78 -11.21 -23.56 -0.53
N LEU A 79 -11.50 -24.12 -1.70
CA LEU A 79 -12.13 -25.44 -1.84
C LEU A 79 -11.25 -26.58 -1.31
N ASP A 80 -9.93 -26.48 -1.42
CA ASP A 80 -9.00 -27.43 -0.78
C ASP A 80 -9.19 -27.46 0.76
N TRP A 81 -9.54 -26.33 1.36
CA TRP A 81 -9.69 -26.20 2.82
C TRP A 81 -11.07 -26.66 3.31
N VAL A 82 -12.09 -26.64 2.45
CA VAL A 82 -13.43 -27.17 2.75
C VAL A 82 -13.42 -28.68 2.97
N ASN A 83 -12.55 -29.39 2.24
CA ASN A 83 -12.54 -30.86 2.20
C ASN A 83 -11.77 -31.52 3.35
N ASN A 84 -10.95 -30.77 4.10
CA ASN A 84 -10.19 -31.29 5.24
C ASN A 84 -10.89 -30.96 6.57
N ARG A 85 -11.60 -31.94 7.14
CA ARG A 85 -12.31 -31.80 8.43
C ARG A 85 -11.48 -32.35 9.58
N THR A 86 -10.96 -31.47 10.43
CA THR A 86 -10.53 -31.82 11.79
C THR A 86 -11.00 -30.76 12.79
N ASP A 87 -11.27 -31.21 14.03
CA ASP A 87 -11.98 -30.48 15.08
C ASP A 87 -11.22 -29.25 15.63
N PRO A 88 -11.93 -28.18 16.04
CA PRO A 88 -11.32 -26.92 16.45
C PRO A 88 -10.93 -26.86 17.93
N GLN A 89 -9.82 -26.16 18.21
CA GLN A 89 -9.44 -25.66 19.54
C GLN A 89 -9.82 -24.18 19.70
N PRO A 90 -10.03 -23.67 20.93
CA PRO A 90 -10.59 -22.35 21.13
C PRO A 90 -9.52 -21.24 21.35
N VAL A 91 -9.93 -20.02 21.01
CA VAL A 91 -9.62 -18.67 21.57
C VAL A 91 -8.38 -17.78 21.15
N ARG A 92 -8.71 -16.49 20.87
CA ARG A 92 -8.12 -15.14 21.21
C ARG A 92 -7.20 -14.31 20.27
N ARG A 93 -7.80 -13.18 19.79
CA ARG A 93 -7.40 -11.75 19.58
C ARG A 93 -6.57 -11.14 18.38
N GLY A 94 -7.28 -10.43 17.46
CA GLY A 94 -7.01 -9.08 16.86
C GLY A 94 -6.71 -8.94 15.36
N LEU A 95 -6.42 -7.75 14.76
CA LEU A 95 -6.44 -7.59 13.29
C LEU A 95 -5.34 -6.83 12.49
N GLY A 96 -4.10 -7.27 12.62
CA GLY A 96 -3.17 -7.33 11.49
C GLY A 96 -2.61 -8.73 11.36
N VAL A 97 -2.07 -9.14 10.21
CA VAL A 97 -1.52 -10.49 10.05
C VAL A 97 -0.44 -10.74 11.11
N ARG A 98 -0.32 -12.00 11.54
CA ARG A 98 0.83 -12.42 12.32
C ARG A 98 2.11 -12.17 11.50
N PRO A 99 3.25 -11.85 12.13
CA PRO A 99 4.52 -11.64 11.41
C PRO A 99 4.91 -12.80 10.48
N SER A 100 4.53 -14.04 10.82
CA SER A 100 4.75 -15.23 9.97
C SER A 100 3.94 -15.27 8.68
N ARG A 101 2.98 -14.36 8.51
CA ARG A 101 2.09 -14.18 7.35
C ARG A 101 2.25 -12.81 6.71
N ALA A 102 3.22 -12.02 7.17
CA ALA A 102 3.58 -10.75 6.57
C ALA A 102 4.51 -10.97 5.36
N TRP A 103 4.73 -9.91 4.59
CA TRP A 103 5.77 -9.91 3.56
C TRP A 103 7.16 -10.15 4.18
N PRO A 104 7.99 -11.05 3.64
CA PRO A 104 9.36 -11.21 4.11
C PRO A 104 10.13 -9.89 4.03
N THR A 105 10.93 -9.59 5.06
CA THR A 105 11.80 -8.41 5.13
C THR A 105 11.08 -7.08 4.82
N ALA A 106 9.80 -6.98 5.20
CA ALA A 106 8.95 -5.81 4.92
C ALA A 106 8.92 -5.41 3.43
N THR A 107 9.21 -6.35 2.52
CA THR A 107 9.33 -6.08 1.08
C THR A 107 8.09 -6.54 0.33
N LEU A 108 7.27 -5.59 -0.10
CA LEU A 108 6.13 -5.83 -0.97
C LEU A 108 6.60 -5.73 -2.43
N VAL A 109 6.64 -6.87 -3.12
CA VAL A 109 6.92 -6.93 -4.56
C VAL A 109 5.60 -6.88 -5.30
N TYR A 110 5.46 -5.95 -6.25
CA TYR A 110 4.22 -5.79 -7.02
C TYR A 110 4.48 -5.65 -8.51
N LYS A 111 3.46 -5.95 -9.31
CA LYS A 111 3.41 -5.67 -10.74
C LYS A 111 1.99 -5.24 -11.12
N TYR A 112 1.87 -4.63 -12.28
CA TYR A 112 0.58 -4.44 -12.94
C TYR A 112 0.29 -5.62 -13.86
N ASP A 113 -0.97 -5.98 -14.06
CA ASP A 113 -1.37 -7.02 -15.01
C ASP A 113 -1.02 -6.68 -16.46
N SER A 114 -0.93 -5.39 -16.80
CA SER A 114 -0.58 -4.89 -18.13
C SER A 114 0.12 -3.53 -18.06
N CYS A 115 0.78 -3.15 -19.16
CA CYS A 115 1.35 -1.81 -19.31
C CYS A 115 0.27 -0.71 -19.30
N GLU A 116 -0.92 -0.99 -19.82
CA GLU A 116 -2.04 -0.05 -19.85
C GLU A 116 -2.55 0.23 -18.43
N THR A 117 -2.69 -0.82 -17.61
CA THR A 117 -3.03 -0.69 -16.19
C THR A 117 -1.99 0.14 -15.45
N ARG A 118 -0.70 -0.13 -15.69
CA ARG A 118 0.40 0.65 -15.13
C ARG A 118 0.27 2.13 -15.48
N GLU A 119 0.07 2.45 -16.76
CA GLU A 119 -0.05 3.84 -17.23
C GLU A 119 -1.21 4.59 -16.53
N LEU A 120 -2.33 3.91 -16.32
CA LEU A 120 -3.51 4.51 -15.68
C LEU A 120 -3.37 4.65 -14.16
N LEU A 121 -2.83 3.64 -13.50
CA LEU A 121 -2.87 3.54 -12.03
C LEU A 121 -1.57 3.97 -11.33
N GLN A 122 -0.45 4.09 -12.05
CA GLN A 122 0.85 4.37 -11.40
C GLN A 122 0.80 5.63 -10.52
N GLY A 123 0.14 6.69 -10.96
CA GLY A 123 0.06 7.94 -10.18
C GLY A 123 -0.63 7.76 -8.82
N VAL A 124 -1.76 7.04 -8.76
CA VAL A 124 -2.48 6.80 -7.50
C VAL A 124 -1.73 5.79 -6.63
N VAL A 125 -1.14 4.75 -7.24
CA VAL A 125 -0.35 3.73 -6.54
C VAL A 125 0.89 4.35 -5.89
N ASP A 126 1.66 5.15 -6.63
CA ASP A 126 2.85 5.82 -6.12
C ASP A 126 2.51 6.75 -4.95
N THR A 127 1.35 7.41 -5.00
CA THR A 127 0.89 8.31 -3.94
C THR A 127 0.42 7.52 -2.71
N ALA A 128 -0.34 6.44 -2.89
CA ALA A 128 -0.76 5.58 -1.79
C ALA A 128 0.43 4.94 -1.06
N ILE A 129 1.43 4.45 -1.81
CA ILE A 129 2.69 3.93 -1.26
C ILE A 129 3.40 4.99 -0.43
N LYS A 130 3.50 6.23 -0.93
CA LYS A 130 4.12 7.34 -0.20
C LYS A 130 3.40 7.64 1.12
N GLU A 131 2.07 7.58 1.18
CA GLU A 131 1.33 7.79 2.43
C GLU A 131 1.66 6.72 3.48
N TRP A 132 1.84 5.46 3.09
CA TRP A 132 2.30 4.41 4.02
C TRP A 132 3.74 4.62 4.47
N LEU A 133 4.64 5.02 3.56
CA LEU A 133 6.06 5.26 3.87
C LEU A 133 6.28 6.45 4.83
N LYS A 134 5.32 7.37 4.99
CA LYS A 134 5.43 8.49 5.95
C LYS A 134 5.61 8.02 7.40
N GLY A 135 4.90 6.97 7.80
CA GLY A 135 4.97 6.41 9.15
C GLY A 135 5.59 5.02 9.23
N ALA A 136 5.80 4.35 8.09
CA ALA A 136 6.43 3.03 8.00
C ALA A 136 7.59 3.00 6.97
N PRO A 137 8.66 3.79 7.15
CA PRO A 137 9.75 3.91 6.16
C PRO A 137 10.65 2.67 6.05
N TYR A 138 10.48 1.68 6.94
CA TYR A 138 11.13 0.38 6.84
C TYR A 138 10.49 -0.54 5.80
N LEU A 139 9.29 -0.20 5.30
CA LEU A 139 8.67 -0.93 4.20
C LEU A 139 9.45 -0.70 2.91
N ILE A 140 9.60 -1.74 2.10
CA ILE A 140 10.24 -1.69 0.80
C ILE A 140 9.21 -2.07 -0.26
N PHE A 141 9.01 -1.20 -1.24
CA PHE A 141 8.14 -1.47 -2.39
C PHE A 141 9.01 -1.70 -3.62
N LYS A 142 8.82 -2.86 -4.27
CA LYS A 142 9.58 -3.25 -5.46
C LYS A 142 8.65 -3.51 -6.64
N GLU A 143 8.60 -2.56 -7.56
CA GLU A 143 7.89 -2.75 -8.84
C GLU A 143 8.64 -3.74 -9.74
N MET A 144 7.89 -4.66 -10.32
CA MET A 144 8.35 -5.59 -11.35
C MET A 144 7.61 -5.29 -12.67
N PRO A 145 8.23 -5.58 -13.83
CA PRO A 145 7.55 -5.39 -15.10
C PRO A 145 6.30 -6.27 -15.19
N PRO A 146 5.25 -5.88 -15.94
CA PRO A 146 4.02 -6.68 -16.07
C PRO A 146 4.24 -8.13 -16.50
N SER A 147 5.28 -8.35 -17.32
CA SER A 147 5.71 -9.68 -17.81
C SER A 147 6.38 -10.56 -16.74
N ALA A 148 6.72 -10.03 -15.58
CA ALA A 148 7.35 -10.79 -14.50
C ALA A 148 6.46 -11.98 -14.11
N HIS A 149 7.07 -13.17 -14.09
CA HIS A 149 6.43 -14.35 -13.52
C HIS A 149 6.46 -14.24 -12.00
N ASP A 150 5.41 -14.74 -11.35
CA ASP A 150 5.26 -14.79 -9.91
C ASP A 150 5.95 -16.06 -9.38
N PRO A 151 7.19 -15.99 -8.86
CA PRO A 151 7.76 -17.14 -8.17
C PRO A 151 6.97 -17.36 -6.88
N GLU A 152 6.31 -18.52 -6.76
CA GLU A 152 5.51 -18.90 -5.57
C GLU A 152 6.28 -18.74 -4.24
N SER A 153 7.61 -18.71 -4.26
CA SER A 153 8.49 -18.55 -3.10
C SER A 153 8.62 -17.12 -2.58
N GLU A 154 8.54 -16.09 -3.44
CA GLU A 154 8.71 -14.67 -3.08
C GLU A 154 7.41 -13.88 -3.14
N GLY A 155 6.47 -14.31 -3.98
CA GLY A 155 5.15 -13.71 -4.17
C GLY A 155 5.19 -12.34 -4.84
N ILE A 156 4.38 -12.13 -5.86
CA ILE A 156 4.17 -10.81 -6.48
C ILE A 156 2.70 -10.43 -6.37
N LEU A 157 2.42 -9.26 -5.80
CA LEU A 157 1.08 -8.65 -5.85
C LEU A 157 0.79 -8.17 -7.28
N THR A 158 -0.25 -8.70 -7.91
CA THR A 158 -0.68 -8.26 -9.25
C THR A 158 -1.84 -7.26 -9.12
N ILE A 159 -1.62 -6.02 -9.57
CA ILE A 159 -2.60 -4.93 -9.56
C ILE A 159 -3.35 -4.92 -10.90
N THR A 160 -4.69 -4.93 -10.85
CA THR A 160 -5.59 -4.83 -12.00
C THR A 160 -6.39 -3.52 -11.95
N LYS A 161 -6.76 -2.99 -13.13
CA LYS A 161 -7.64 -1.80 -13.24
C LYS A 161 -9.11 -2.14 -13.45
N HIS A 162 -9.42 -3.39 -13.77
CA HIS A 162 -10.79 -3.77 -14.10
C HIS A 162 -11.01 -5.24 -13.82
N ASP A 163 -12.08 -5.49 -13.09
CA ASP A 163 -12.62 -6.83 -12.89
C ASP A 163 -14.08 -6.82 -13.35
N PRO A 164 -14.40 -7.49 -14.47
CA PRO A 164 -15.74 -7.47 -15.06
C PRO A 164 -16.78 -8.30 -14.29
N GLU A 165 -16.40 -8.99 -13.21
CA GLU A 165 -17.36 -9.68 -12.33
C GLU A 165 -17.60 -8.90 -11.03
N SER A 166 -16.58 -8.25 -10.47
CA SER A 166 -16.75 -7.42 -9.28
C SER A 166 -17.11 -5.97 -9.62
N TYR A 167 -16.33 -5.26 -10.43
CA TYR A 167 -16.44 -3.80 -10.63
C TYR A 167 -16.20 -2.96 -9.35
N TRP A 168 -15.51 -3.50 -8.35
CA TRP A 168 -15.15 -2.77 -7.12
C TRP A 168 -13.71 -3.05 -6.67
N CYS A 169 -13.35 -2.48 -5.54
CA CYS A 169 -11.99 -2.35 -5.04
C CYS A 169 -11.72 -3.43 -4.02
N TRP A 170 -10.61 -4.14 -4.17
CA TRP A 170 -10.28 -5.20 -3.25
C TRP A 170 -8.80 -5.53 -3.29
N SER A 171 -8.33 -6.16 -2.24
CA SER A 171 -6.94 -6.55 -2.07
C SER A 171 -6.83 -7.82 -1.24
N VAL A 172 -5.77 -8.59 -1.49
CA VAL A 172 -5.37 -9.65 -0.57
C VAL A 172 -4.78 -9.08 0.71
N VAL A 173 -4.80 -9.85 1.79
CA VAL A 173 -4.20 -9.45 3.07
C VAL A 173 -2.87 -10.13 3.28
N ALA A 174 -1.80 -9.50 2.79
CA ALA A 174 -0.44 -10.05 2.73
C ALA A 174 -0.45 -11.54 2.35
N TRP A 175 -0.01 -12.44 3.25
CA TRP A 175 0.01 -13.90 3.04
C TRP A 175 -0.99 -14.65 3.94
N ALA A 176 -2.03 -13.96 4.43
CA ALA A 176 -2.99 -14.50 5.41
C ALA A 176 -3.54 -15.88 4.99
N TRP A 177 -3.85 -16.05 3.70
CA TRP A 177 -4.51 -17.26 3.17
C TRP A 177 -3.60 -18.18 2.35
N GLY A 178 -2.32 -17.83 2.19
CA GLY A 178 -1.33 -18.70 1.57
C GLY A 178 -0.58 -18.07 0.41
N LYS A 179 0.06 -18.92 -0.39
CA LYS A 179 1.03 -18.52 -1.42
C LYS A 179 0.47 -18.45 -2.84
N LYS A 180 -0.85 -18.55 -3.04
CA LYS A 180 -1.47 -18.56 -4.38
C LYS A 180 -2.36 -17.33 -4.56
N GLY A 181 -2.30 -16.74 -5.74
CA GLY A 181 -3.17 -15.65 -6.20
C GLY A 181 -3.16 -14.42 -5.29
N ARG A 182 -2.09 -13.61 -5.40
CA ARG A 182 -2.00 -12.28 -4.78
C ARG A 182 -2.45 -11.23 -5.78
N ARG A 183 -3.68 -10.78 -5.66
CA ARG A 183 -4.23 -9.74 -6.53
C ARG A 183 -4.82 -8.59 -5.72
N MET A 184 -4.81 -7.44 -6.37
CA MET A 184 -5.52 -6.25 -5.95
C MET A 184 -6.22 -5.69 -7.18
N ASN A 185 -7.48 -5.29 -7.06
CA ASN A 185 -8.17 -4.54 -8.09
C ASN A 185 -8.39 -3.11 -7.62
N LEU A 186 -7.76 -2.17 -8.32
CA LEU A 186 -8.06 -0.75 -8.19
C LEU A 186 -8.95 -0.37 -9.37
N GLN A 187 -10.25 -0.67 -9.23
CA GLN A 187 -11.22 -0.47 -10.29
C GLN A 187 -11.10 0.94 -10.88
N TRP A 188 -10.89 0.99 -12.20
CA TRP A 188 -10.89 2.18 -13.02
C TRP A 188 -12.09 2.12 -13.97
N LEU A 189 -12.94 3.15 -13.93
CA LEU A 189 -14.07 3.30 -14.86
C LEU A 189 -13.88 4.60 -15.63
N SER A 190 -13.99 4.57 -16.97
CA SER A 190 -13.92 5.76 -17.80
C SER A 190 -15.25 6.53 -17.78
N GLY A 191 -15.22 7.83 -17.45
CA GLY A 191 -16.37 8.74 -17.58
C GLY A 191 -16.64 9.65 -16.38
N SER A 192 -17.34 10.76 -16.61
CA SER A 192 -17.57 11.88 -15.66
C SER A 192 -18.53 11.58 -14.51
N GLY A 193 -18.90 10.32 -14.27
CA GLY A 193 -20.05 9.96 -13.43
C GLY A 193 -19.80 8.92 -12.34
N GLY A 194 -18.72 8.13 -12.40
CA GLY A 194 -18.40 7.11 -11.39
C GLY A 194 -17.03 7.38 -10.79
N ARG A 195 -16.96 7.74 -9.50
CA ARG A 195 -15.70 7.66 -8.78
C ARG A 195 -15.31 6.19 -8.71
N SER A 196 -14.22 5.84 -9.38
CA SER A 196 -13.62 4.51 -9.33
C SER A 196 -12.41 4.56 -8.41
N CYS A 197 -12.10 3.51 -7.64
CA CYS A 197 -11.00 3.59 -6.66
C CYS A 197 -9.61 3.75 -7.26
N GLY A 198 -9.43 3.41 -8.54
CA GLY A 198 -8.24 3.82 -9.29
C GLY A 198 -8.06 5.33 -9.40
N GLN A 199 -9.07 6.13 -9.02
CA GLN A 199 -9.08 7.59 -8.99
C GLN A 199 -9.30 8.16 -7.58
N ASP A 200 -9.58 7.32 -6.58
CA ASP A 200 -9.78 7.73 -5.19
C ASP A 200 -8.58 7.31 -4.36
N LEU A 201 -7.75 8.28 -3.99
CA LEU A 201 -6.51 8.04 -3.25
C LEU A 201 -6.79 7.37 -1.90
N SER A 202 -7.87 7.75 -1.20
CA SER A 202 -8.23 7.17 0.09
C SER A 202 -8.47 5.68 -0.02
N THR A 203 -9.23 5.24 -1.03
CA THR A 203 -9.48 3.82 -1.27
C THR A 203 -8.19 3.10 -1.66
N ALA A 204 -7.36 3.67 -2.53
CA ALA A 204 -6.07 3.05 -2.85
C ALA A 204 -5.18 2.85 -1.61
N ILE A 205 -5.12 3.84 -0.72
CA ILE A 205 -4.40 3.73 0.57
C ILE A 205 -4.97 2.57 1.40
N HIS A 206 -6.29 2.46 1.51
CA HIS A 206 -6.97 1.37 2.21
C HIS A 206 -6.56 -0.01 1.65
N GLU A 207 -6.66 -0.20 0.33
CA GLU A 207 -6.29 -1.46 -0.32
C GLU A 207 -4.81 -1.83 -0.13
N PHE A 208 -3.93 -0.83 -0.09
CA PHE A 208 -2.53 -1.04 0.26
C PHE A 208 -2.34 -1.42 1.74
N GLY A 209 -3.18 -0.92 2.65
CA GLY A 209 -3.22 -1.37 4.04
C GLY A 209 -3.49 -2.87 4.14
N HIS A 210 -4.47 -3.39 3.38
CA HIS A 210 -4.66 -4.83 3.23
C HIS A 210 -3.45 -5.52 2.65
N ALA A 211 -2.91 -5.02 1.54
CA ALA A 211 -1.76 -5.64 0.90
C ALA A 211 -0.55 -5.76 1.85
N LEU A 212 -0.38 -4.81 2.77
CA LEU A 212 0.65 -4.80 3.82
C LEU A 212 0.31 -5.70 5.03
N GLY A 213 -0.93 -6.16 5.14
CA GLY A 213 -1.36 -7.15 6.12
C GLY A 213 -2.32 -6.62 7.19
N LEU A 214 -2.87 -5.42 7.03
CA LEU A 214 -3.92 -4.93 7.92
C LEU A 214 -5.28 -5.50 7.53
N MET A 215 -6.14 -5.67 8.52
CA MET A 215 -7.54 -6.07 8.34
C MET A 215 -8.44 -4.95 8.82
N HIS A 216 -9.75 -5.10 8.63
CA HIS A 216 -10.68 -4.08 9.09
C HIS A 216 -10.68 -3.91 10.60
N GLU A 217 -10.67 -2.64 11.02
CA GLU A 217 -10.67 -2.29 12.43
C GLU A 217 -11.95 -2.75 13.15
N HIS A 218 -13.11 -2.67 12.46
CA HIS A 218 -14.39 -3.12 13.01
C HIS A 218 -14.51 -4.64 13.17
N GLN A 219 -13.54 -5.42 12.68
CA GLN A 219 -13.54 -6.87 12.85
C GLN A 219 -12.75 -7.30 14.09
N ARG A 220 -12.19 -6.33 14.83
CA ARG A 220 -11.47 -6.58 16.07
C ARG A 220 -12.34 -7.26 17.13
N PRO A 221 -11.73 -8.09 18.00
CA PRO A 221 -12.42 -8.80 19.07
C PRO A 221 -12.96 -7.88 20.18
N ASP A 222 -12.35 -6.71 20.36
CA ASP A 222 -12.70 -5.70 21.35
C ASP A 222 -13.61 -4.60 20.78
N ARG A 223 -14.05 -4.72 19.51
CA ARG A 223 -14.88 -3.70 18.86
C ARG A 223 -16.14 -3.35 19.65
N GLU A 224 -16.72 -4.31 20.37
CA GLU A 224 -17.96 -4.11 21.12
C GLU A 224 -17.76 -3.19 22.33
N GLU A 225 -16.53 -2.81 22.68
CA GLU A 225 -16.24 -1.75 23.66
C GLU A 225 -16.35 -0.35 23.04
N HIS A 226 -16.23 -0.23 21.72
CA HIS A 226 -16.06 1.03 20.99
C HIS A 226 -17.20 1.33 20.00
N ILE A 227 -17.79 0.30 19.42
CA ILE A 227 -18.89 0.39 18.46
C ILE A 227 -20.00 -0.60 18.83
N THR A 228 -21.18 -0.41 18.24
CA THR A 228 -22.23 -1.44 18.21
C THR A 228 -22.65 -1.70 16.79
N ILE A 229 -23.05 -2.93 16.51
CA ILE A 229 -23.73 -3.28 15.26
C ILE A 229 -25.24 -3.14 15.47
N ASP A 230 -25.85 -2.18 14.80
CA ASP A 230 -27.30 -1.95 14.74
C ASP A 230 -27.95 -2.92 13.75
N CYS A 231 -28.22 -4.10 14.28
CA CYS A 231 -28.93 -5.19 13.64
C CYS A 231 -30.28 -4.82 13.04
N ALA A 232 -31.02 -3.88 13.64
CA ALA A 232 -32.33 -3.47 13.16
C ALA A 232 -32.22 -2.61 11.90
N SER A 233 -31.08 -1.97 11.69
CA SER A 233 -30.76 -1.19 10.50
C SER A 233 -30.10 -2.04 9.39
N TYR A 234 -29.84 -3.33 9.66
CA TYR A 234 -29.37 -4.27 8.64
C TYR A 234 -30.55 -4.69 7.77
N SER A 235 -30.63 -4.12 6.56
CA SER A 235 -31.49 -4.64 5.52
C SER A 235 -30.72 -5.73 4.77
N PRO A 236 -31.01 -7.03 4.96
CA PRO A 236 -30.51 -8.03 4.03
C PRO A 236 -31.00 -7.63 2.64
N TRP A 237 -30.08 -7.50 1.68
CA TRP A 237 -30.46 -7.31 0.28
C TRP A 237 -31.39 -8.47 -0.11
N THR A 238 -32.43 -8.16 -0.89
CA THR A 238 -33.43 -9.13 -1.34
C THR A 238 -32.77 -10.20 -2.22
N ILE A 239 -32.25 -11.25 -1.59
CA ILE A 239 -32.02 -12.53 -2.23
C ILE A 239 -33.42 -13.11 -2.52
N ASP A 240 -33.67 -13.57 -3.73
CA ASP A 240 -34.95 -14.16 -4.13
C ASP A 240 -35.39 -15.25 -3.14
N GLY A 241 -36.56 -15.04 -2.51
CA GLY A 241 -37.11 -15.94 -1.50
C GLY A 241 -36.64 -15.70 -0.06
N CYS A 242 -36.15 -14.50 0.26
CA CYS A 242 -35.94 -14.01 1.63
C CYS A 242 -37.03 -12.98 2.02
N PRO A 243 -37.66 -13.09 3.20
CA PRO A 243 -38.66 -12.13 3.65
C PRO A 243 -38.06 -10.75 4.00
N ASP A 244 -38.89 -9.69 3.91
CA ASP A 244 -38.61 -8.26 4.14
C ASP A 244 -37.81 -7.96 5.46
N PRO A 245 -37.03 -6.84 5.54
CA PRO A 245 -35.74 -6.69 6.21
C PRO A 245 -35.77 -6.60 7.74
N SER A 246 -36.93 -6.77 8.37
CA SER A 246 -37.01 -6.93 9.82
C SER A 246 -36.68 -8.37 10.24
N TYR A 247 -35.54 -8.90 9.78
CA TYR A 247 -35.03 -10.21 10.18
C TYR A 247 -33.89 -10.07 11.19
N PRO A 248 -34.18 -9.80 12.48
CA PRO A 248 -33.17 -9.65 13.54
C PRO A 248 -32.35 -10.92 13.80
N ALA A 249 -32.72 -12.06 13.20
CA ALA A 249 -32.05 -13.34 13.40
C ALA A 249 -30.64 -13.42 12.77
N CYS A 250 -30.27 -12.54 11.83
CA CYS A 250 -28.92 -12.56 11.26
C CYS A 250 -27.84 -12.26 12.30
N CYS A 251 -28.14 -11.40 13.27
CA CYS A 251 -27.21 -11.01 14.31
C CYS A 251 -26.89 -12.06 15.36
N THR A 252 -27.69 -13.13 15.42
CA THR A 252 -27.53 -14.20 16.41
C THR A 252 -26.81 -15.41 15.84
N GLY A 253 -26.02 -15.24 14.77
CA GLY A 253 -25.24 -16.32 14.15
C GLY A 253 -26.08 -17.27 13.29
N SER A 254 -27.18 -16.78 12.72
CA SER A 254 -28.05 -17.58 11.85
C SER A 254 -27.28 -18.14 10.67
N THR A 255 -27.48 -19.43 10.38
CA THR A 255 -27.00 -20.09 9.16
C THR A 255 -27.90 -19.83 7.95
N ASP A 256 -28.90 -18.96 8.11
CA ASP A 256 -29.87 -18.66 7.08
C ASP A 256 -29.20 -18.00 5.89
N ARG A 257 -29.49 -18.51 4.69
CA ARG A 257 -29.02 -17.93 3.42
C ARG A 257 -29.42 -16.46 3.28
N CYS A 258 -30.49 -16.04 3.97
CA CYS A 258 -30.98 -14.67 4.00
C CYS A 258 -30.08 -13.72 4.82
N CYS A 259 -29.06 -14.24 5.50
CA CYS A 259 -28.10 -13.47 6.30
C CYS A 259 -26.74 -13.29 5.60
N GLY A 260 -26.66 -13.49 4.28
CA GLY A 260 -25.42 -13.53 3.50
C GLY A 260 -24.32 -12.56 3.95
N ASP A 261 -24.52 -11.25 3.79
CA ASP A 261 -23.45 -10.27 4.07
C ASP A 261 -23.20 -10.02 5.56
N TRP A 262 -23.92 -10.70 6.46
CA TRP A 262 -23.71 -10.59 7.91
C TRP A 262 -22.30 -11.03 8.30
N HIS A 263 -21.76 -12.03 7.61
CA HIS A 263 -20.43 -12.57 7.88
C HIS A 263 -19.29 -11.57 7.61
N ASN A 264 -19.54 -10.47 6.90
CA ASN A 264 -18.59 -9.36 6.79
C ASN A 264 -18.33 -8.71 8.15
N TYR A 265 -19.31 -8.75 9.04
CA TYR A 265 -19.21 -8.25 10.40
C TYR A 265 -18.74 -9.32 11.38
N ASP A 266 -18.31 -10.50 10.96
CA ASP A 266 -17.73 -11.45 11.90
C ASP A 266 -16.42 -10.91 12.49
N ILE A 267 -16.16 -11.26 13.75
CA ILE A 267 -14.86 -10.98 14.37
C ILE A 267 -13.83 -11.86 13.66
N ALA A 268 -12.74 -11.26 13.20
CA ALA A 268 -11.77 -12.02 12.45
C ALA A 268 -11.02 -13.03 13.33
N PRO A 269 -10.59 -14.16 12.74
CA PRO A 269 -9.97 -15.26 13.45
C PRO A 269 -8.56 -14.90 13.94
N SER A 270 -8.35 -15.02 15.24
CA SER A 270 -7.08 -14.66 15.86
C SER A 270 -5.91 -15.62 15.60
N SER A 271 -6.19 -16.72 14.92
CA SER A 271 -5.15 -17.63 14.48
C SER A 271 -4.30 -17.06 13.35
N ARG A 272 -4.86 -16.15 12.55
CA ARG A 272 -4.16 -15.46 11.47
C ARG A 272 -3.75 -14.04 11.84
N PHE A 273 -4.50 -13.44 12.76
CA PHE A 273 -4.40 -12.02 13.01
C PHE A 273 -4.21 -11.70 14.51
N ASN A 274 -3.49 -10.60 14.78
CA ASN A 274 -3.11 -10.13 16.11
C ASN A 274 -3.65 -8.72 16.37
N LYS A 275 -3.99 -8.43 17.63
CA LYS A 275 -4.44 -7.09 18.05
C LYS A 275 -3.22 -6.24 18.23
N TYR A 276 -3.13 -5.15 17.49
CA TYR A 276 -2.09 -4.14 17.67
C TYR A 276 -2.74 -2.85 18.15
N GLY A 277 -2.11 -2.21 19.13
CA GLY A 277 -2.58 -0.94 19.69
C GLY A 277 -3.99 -0.94 20.31
N ASP A 278 -4.42 0.26 20.63
CA ASP A 278 -5.79 0.57 21.04
C ASP A 278 -6.72 0.61 19.82
N TYR A 279 -8.03 0.65 20.05
CA TYR A 279 -9.01 0.72 18.95
C TYR A 279 -8.97 2.11 18.31
N ASP A 280 -8.79 2.17 16.99
CA ASP A 280 -8.71 3.41 16.23
C ASP A 280 -9.95 3.64 15.36
N CYS A 281 -10.91 4.40 15.90
CA CYS A 281 -12.16 4.74 15.23
C CYS A 281 -11.98 5.61 13.96
N LYS A 282 -10.76 6.09 13.72
CA LYS A 282 -10.36 6.87 12.55
C LYS A 282 -9.38 6.13 11.66
N SER A 283 -9.01 4.88 11.99
CA SER A 283 -8.16 4.06 11.15
C SER A 283 -8.64 4.12 9.70
N VAL A 284 -7.70 4.23 8.77
CA VAL A 284 -8.04 4.14 7.34
C VAL A 284 -8.65 2.77 7.00
N MET A 285 -8.38 1.75 7.83
CA MET A 285 -8.93 0.39 7.73
C MET A 285 -10.26 0.21 8.47
N HIS A 286 -10.81 1.25 9.10
CA HIS A 286 -12.12 1.17 9.71
C HIS A 286 -13.19 1.33 8.63
N TYR A 287 -14.21 0.48 8.63
CA TYR A 287 -15.40 0.71 7.81
C TYR A 287 -15.99 2.09 8.11
N SER A 288 -16.54 2.74 7.09
CA SER A 288 -17.34 3.94 7.33
C SER A 288 -18.48 3.63 8.29
N ALA A 289 -19.12 4.66 8.84
CA ALA A 289 -20.42 4.50 9.46
C ALA A 289 -21.46 4.16 8.38
N SER A 290 -21.31 3.00 7.72
CA SER A 290 -22.34 2.37 6.94
C SER A 290 -23.49 2.07 7.90
N SER A 291 -24.72 2.03 7.39
CA SER A 291 -25.96 2.19 8.17
C SER A 291 -26.16 1.21 9.33
N VAL A 292 -25.31 0.20 9.50
CA VAL A 292 -25.34 -0.76 10.60
C VAL A 292 -24.28 -0.57 11.68
N LEU A 293 -23.20 0.19 11.45
CA LEU A 293 -22.24 0.50 12.51
C LEU A 293 -22.67 1.76 13.28
N ARG A 294 -22.52 1.75 14.60
CA ARG A 294 -22.83 2.90 15.47
C ARG A 294 -21.69 3.15 16.45
N SER A 295 -21.34 4.41 16.59
CA SER A 295 -20.39 4.91 17.58
C SER A 295 -20.88 4.72 19.01
N LYS A 296 -19.99 4.29 19.91
CA LYS A 296 -20.17 4.47 21.36
C LYS A 296 -19.48 5.75 21.85
N PRO A 297 -19.82 6.26 23.05
CA PRO A 297 -19.08 7.35 23.67
C PRO A 297 -17.58 7.07 23.70
N GLY A 298 -16.78 8.03 23.24
CA GLY A 298 -15.31 7.89 23.12
C GLY A 298 -14.82 7.35 21.78
N CYS A 299 -15.72 6.92 20.88
CA CYS A 299 -15.35 6.40 19.56
C CYS A 299 -16.27 6.93 18.47
N ILE A 300 -15.86 8.01 17.80
CA ILE A 300 -16.56 8.54 16.63
C ILE A 300 -16.00 7.85 15.39
N ILE A 301 -16.83 7.03 14.72
CA ILE A 301 -16.44 6.35 13.49
C ILE A 301 -16.30 7.41 12.41
N SER A 302 -15.07 7.69 12.02
CA SER A 302 -14.74 8.68 11.00
C SER A 302 -13.42 8.29 10.36
N PRO A 303 -13.41 7.25 9.51
CA PRO A 303 -12.20 6.76 8.87
C PRO A 303 -11.47 7.90 8.18
N SER A 304 -10.17 7.98 8.44
CA SER A 304 -9.27 8.95 7.83
C SER A 304 -9.04 8.61 6.36
N THR A 305 -8.74 9.62 5.55
CA THR A 305 -8.34 9.42 4.15
C THR A 305 -6.87 9.02 3.98
N THR A 306 -6.10 9.04 5.06
CA THR A 306 -4.69 8.66 5.14
C THR A 306 -4.45 7.80 6.37
N PRO A 307 -3.37 7.00 6.44
CA PRO A 307 -3.11 6.16 7.59
C PRO A 307 -2.96 7.00 8.87
N THR A 308 -3.53 6.50 9.95
CA THR A 308 -3.43 7.06 11.30
C THR A 308 -2.15 6.57 11.99
N GLN A 309 -1.86 7.13 13.15
CA GLN A 309 -0.76 6.61 13.98
C GLN A 309 -1.02 5.16 14.41
N GLY A 310 -2.28 4.79 14.71
CA GLY A 310 -2.64 3.41 15.04
C GLY A 310 -2.34 2.44 13.90
N ASP A 311 -2.58 2.86 12.65
CA ASP A 311 -2.26 2.06 11.46
C ASP A 311 -0.74 1.84 11.30
N TYR A 312 0.06 2.88 11.52
CA TYR A 312 1.53 2.78 11.48
C TYR A 312 2.09 1.92 12.62
N ASP A 313 1.56 2.09 13.83
CA ASP A 313 1.98 1.30 14.99
C ASP A 313 1.67 -0.19 14.78
N ALA A 314 0.50 -0.49 14.20
CA ALA A 314 0.13 -1.86 13.83
C ALA A 314 1.09 -2.47 12.80
N LEU A 315 1.45 -1.73 11.73
CA LEU A 315 2.46 -2.18 10.79
C LEU A 315 3.83 -2.36 11.44
N CYS A 316 4.20 -1.48 12.37
CA CYS A 316 5.47 -1.57 13.06
C CYS A 316 5.55 -2.81 13.95
N ASP A 317 4.43 -3.25 14.52
CA ASP A 317 4.37 -4.49 15.28
C ASP A 317 4.35 -5.74 14.36
N ILE A 318 3.69 -5.68 13.20
CA ILE A 318 3.76 -6.74 12.17
C ILE A 318 5.20 -6.95 11.70
N TYR A 319 5.90 -5.85 11.39
CA TYR A 319 7.27 -5.82 10.86
C TYR A 319 8.28 -5.40 11.94
N SER A 320 8.12 -5.94 13.15
CA SER A 320 8.87 -5.48 14.33
C SER A 320 10.39 -5.52 14.19
N THR A 321 10.94 -6.50 13.46
CA THR A 321 12.38 -6.61 13.21
C THR A 321 12.88 -5.45 12.36
N GLU A 322 12.18 -5.15 11.27
CA GLU A 322 12.50 -4.10 10.31
C GLU A 322 12.19 -2.71 10.86
N CYS A 323 11.14 -2.60 11.68
CA CYS A 323 10.74 -1.36 12.33
C CYS A 323 11.62 -0.99 13.55
N ALA A 324 12.22 -1.97 14.25
CA ALA A 324 12.97 -1.72 15.49
C ALA A 324 14.00 -0.58 15.41
N PRO A 325 14.80 -0.42 14.33
CA PRO A 325 15.73 0.71 14.17
C PRO A 325 15.04 2.09 14.09
N TRP A 326 13.75 2.11 13.77
CA TRP A 326 12.96 3.32 13.56
C TRP A 326 12.07 3.67 14.77
N LYS A 327 11.93 2.77 15.74
CA LYS A 327 11.18 3.04 16.98
C LYS A 327 11.86 4.16 17.77
N GLY A 328 11.12 5.22 18.08
CA GLY A 328 11.62 6.38 18.83
C GLY A 328 12.36 7.43 17.99
N ILE A 329 12.49 7.22 16.68
CA ILE A 329 12.87 8.29 15.75
C ILE A 329 11.62 9.15 15.56
N ASN A 330 11.60 10.34 16.15
CA ASN A 330 10.64 11.37 15.77
C ASN A 330 10.96 11.77 14.33
N PHE A 331 10.33 11.11 13.37
CA PHE A 331 10.16 11.72 12.06
C PHE A 331 9.41 13.01 12.32
N CYS A 332 10.03 14.14 11.98
CA CYS A 332 9.34 15.41 12.03
C CYS A 332 7.97 15.20 11.36
N PRO A 333 6.84 15.53 12.02
CA PRO A 333 5.57 15.54 11.33
C PRO A 333 5.76 16.38 10.07
N PRO A 334 5.10 16.05 8.94
CA PRO A 334 5.14 16.91 7.78
C PRO A 334 4.56 18.25 8.23
N LYS A 335 5.44 19.18 8.62
CA LYS A 335 5.09 20.57 8.71
C LYS A 335 4.62 20.90 7.31
N GLU A 336 3.36 21.28 7.20
CA GLU A 336 2.86 21.97 6.03
C GLU A 336 3.94 22.94 5.56
N ASN A 337 4.45 22.70 4.34
CA ASN A 337 5.41 23.50 3.60
C ASN A 337 6.92 23.37 3.90
N VAL A 338 7.46 22.16 4.03
CA VAL A 338 8.82 21.89 3.49
C VAL A 338 8.87 20.50 2.84
N GLU A 339 8.89 20.46 1.51
CA GLU A 339 9.18 19.26 0.72
C GLU A 339 10.59 18.73 1.07
N CYS A 340 10.68 17.59 1.75
CA CYS A 340 11.91 16.79 1.74
C CYS A 340 11.96 16.06 0.40
N GLY A 341 12.58 16.69 -0.60
CA GLY A 341 12.70 16.12 -1.93
C GLY A 341 13.52 14.83 -1.93
N VAL A 342 13.06 13.81 -2.66
CA VAL A 342 13.87 12.62 -2.97
C VAL A 342 15.10 13.06 -3.76
N CYS A 343 16.28 12.71 -3.30
CA CYS A 343 17.53 12.98 -3.99
C CYS A 343 17.59 12.26 -5.34
N ASN A 344 17.37 13.00 -6.41
CA ASN A 344 17.48 12.54 -7.78
C ASN A 344 18.94 12.76 -8.24
N PRO A 345 19.69 11.70 -8.54
CA PRO A 345 21.12 11.83 -8.89
C PRO A 345 21.35 12.46 -10.28
N VAL A 346 20.29 12.74 -11.05
CA VAL A 346 20.40 13.46 -12.33
C VAL A 346 20.87 14.89 -12.08
N ALA A 347 21.90 15.30 -12.82
CA ALA A 347 22.53 16.60 -12.64
C ALA A 347 21.54 17.76 -12.88
N GLY A 348 21.61 18.79 -12.04
CA GLY A 348 20.72 19.96 -12.12
C GLY A 348 19.35 19.81 -11.48
N LEU A 349 19.05 18.67 -10.85
CA LEU A 349 17.82 18.48 -10.06
C LEU A 349 18.07 18.71 -8.57
N ASN A 350 17.01 18.69 -7.75
CA ASN A 350 17.11 18.88 -6.29
C ASN A 350 17.75 20.21 -5.86
N LYS A 351 17.52 21.27 -6.63
CA LYS A 351 18.17 22.59 -6.45
C LYS A 351 19.69 22.54 -6.54
N CYS A 352 20.25 21.49 -7.12
CA CYS A 352 21.66 21.45 -7.50
C CYS A 352 21.85 22.16 -8.84
N ASP A 353 23.05 22.70 -9.07
CA ASP A 353 23.43 23.22 -10.38
C ASP A 353 23.59 22.06 -11.38
N ILE A 354 23.43 22.33 -12.70
CA ILE A 354 23.58 21.33 -13.77
C ILE A 354 24.97 20.66 -13.80
N SER A 355 25.98 21.27 -13.19
CA SER A 355 27.33 20.69 -13.02
C SER A 355 27.49 19.79 -11.79
N THR A 356 26.42 19.61 -11.01
CA THR A 356 26.42 18.85 -9.76
C THR A 356 25.25 17.87 -9.71
N SER A 357 25.42 16.78 -8.95
CA SER A 357 24.39 15.77 -8.74
C SER A 357 24.05 15.66 -7.26
N CYS A 358 22.78 15.41 -6.95
CA CYS A 358 22.37 15.15 -5.58
C CYS A 358 22.96 13.81 -5.09
N ILE A 359 23.57 13.81 -3.91
CA ILE A 359 24.08 12.62 -3.21
C ILE A 359 23.56 12.59 -1.77
N SER A 360 23.17 11.39 -1.33
CA SER A 360 22.86 11.10 0.08
C SER A 360 24.11 10.73 0.86
N THR A 361 24.32 11.36 2.01
CA THR A 361 25.42 11.11 2.94
C THR A 361 24.96 10.38 4.21
N GLY A 362 23.87 9.60 4.13
CA GLY A 362 23.37 8.78 5.25
C GLY A 362 22.48 9.52 6.26
N GLY A 363 22.09 10.77 5.95
CA GLY A 363 21.16 11.56 6.77
C GLY A 363 20.84 12.95 6.22
N LYS A 364 21.59 13.42 5.22
CA LYS A 364 21.35 14.68 4.49
C LYS A 364 21.61 14.48 2.99
N PHE A 365 21.05 15.37 2.19
CA PHE A 365 21.33 15.46 0.76
C PHE A 365 22.27 16.63 0.49
N HIS A 366 23.19 16.42 -0.44
CA HIS A 366 24.16 17.42 -0.85
C HIS A 366 24.31 17.44 -2.36
N CYS A 367 24.62 18.61 -2.90
CA CYS A 367 25.06 18.73 -4.29
C CYS A 367 26.55 18.38 -4.34
N ALA A 368 26.88 17.30 -5.03
CA ALA A 368 28.24 16.84 -5.21
C ALA A 368 28.75 17.16 -6.62
N CYS A 369 29.97 17.63 -6.68
CA CYS A 369 30.72 17.86 -7.90
C CYS A 369 31.07 16.55 -8.60
N ARG A 370 31.25 16.62 -9.91
CA ARG A 370 31.98 15.57 -10.63
C ARG A 370 33.39 15.44 -10.04
N ALA A 371 33.86 14.22 -9.86
CA ALA A 371 35.22 13.93 -9.43
C ALA A 371 36.25 14.74 -10.23
N GLY A 372 37.15 15.45 -9.54
CA GLY A 372 38.17 16.33 -10.15
C GLY A 372 37.74 17.78 -10.37
N PHE A 373 36.51 18.14 -9.98
CA PHE A 373 35.99 19.50 -10.07
C PHE A 373 35.59 20.06 -8.69
N LYS A 374 35.68 21.38 -8.56
CA LYS A 374 35.33 22.20 -7.38
C LYS A 374 34.55 23.46 -7.79
N ALA A 375 33.99 24.15 -6.80
CA ALA A 375 33.40 25.47 -7.01
C ALA A 375 34.50 26.50 -7.33
N ASN A 376 34.14 27.60 -7.99
CA ASN A 376 35.05 28.71 -8.20
C ASN A 376 35.22 29.54 -6.91
N ALA A 377 35.97 28.98 -5.95
CA ALA A 377 36.25 29.58 -4.66
C ALA A 377 37.64 29.15 -4.14
N ALA A 378 38.19 29.90 -3.18
CA ALA A 378 39.42 29.51 -2.50
C ALA A 378 39.24 28.18 -1.76
N GLY A 379 40.26 27.31 -1.74
CA GLY A 379 40.17 25.97 -1.12
C GLY A 379 39.75 25.95 0.36
N SER A 380 40.03 27.05 1.09
CA SER A 380 39.64 27.28 2.48
C SER A 380 38.23 27.85 2.66
N ASP A 381 37.52 28.22 1.57
CA ASP A 381 36.17 28.78 1.65
C ASP A 381 35.12 27.69 1.80
N THR A 382 34.96 27.24 3.04
CA THR A 382 34.07 26.14 3.39
C THR A 382 32.58 26.48 3.29
N THR A 383 32.25 27.76 3.04
CA THR A 383 30.87 28.18 2.74
C THR A 383 30.49 27.93 1.28
N LYS A 384 31.48 27.69 0.41
CA LYS A 384 31.30 27.48 -1.02
C LYS A 384 31.56 26.04 -1.44
N HIS A 385 32.51 25.37 -0.80
CA HIS A 385 32.79 23.96 -1.06
C HIS A 385 33.49 23.28 0.12
N PHE A 386 33.33 21.97 0.25
CA PHE A 386 34.04 21.19 1.27
C PHE A 386 34.17 19.72 0.85
N ARG A 387 35.04 18.98 1.53
CA ARG A 387 35.18 17.53 1.40
C ARG A 387 34.79 16.82 2.68
N LEU A 388 34.46 15.54 2.57
CA LEU A 388 34.08 14.68 3.70
C LEU A 388 35.10 13.55 3.92
N PRO A 389 35.39 13.18 5.19
CA PRO A 389 36.46 12.24 5.54
C PRO A 389 36.06 10.77 5.39
N TRP A 390 34.87 10.45 4.88
CA TRP A 390 34.37 9.09 4.74
C TRP A 390 34.83 8.44 3.43
N ASP A 391 35.33 7.20 3.49
CA ASP A 391 36.02 6.54 2.36
C ASP A 391 35.21 6.52 1.05
N ASN A 392 33.88 6.38 1.13
CA ASN A 392 33.00 6.38 -0.04
C ASN A 392 32.81 7.77 -0.70
N TYR A 393 33.20 8.86 -0.02
CA TYR A 393 32.97 10.23 -0.46
C TYR A 393 34.24 11.07 -0.53
N ARG A 394 35.40 10.55 -0.10
CA ARG A 394 36.67 11.28 -0.10
C ARG A 394 37.05 11.83 -1.46
N HIS A 395 36.61 11.22 -2.55
CA HIS A 395 36.90 11.65 -3.92
C HIS A 395 35.94 12.74 -4.43
N LEU A 396 35.01 13.23 -3.61
CA LEU A 396 33.99 14.20 -4.01
C LEU A 396 34.17 15.52 -3.27
N VAL A 397 33.82 16.60 -3.96
CA VAL A 397 33.64 17.93 -3.39
C VAL A 397 32.14 18.20 -3.32
N PHE A 398 31.69 18.76 -2.20
CA PHE A 398 30.29 19.11 -1.95
C PHE A 398 30.13 20.62 -1.96
N VAL A 399 29.00 21.10 -2.47
CA VAL A 399 28.68 22.52 -2.61
C VAL A 399 27.24 22.83 -2.15
N PRO A 400 26.93 24.08 -1.81
CA PRO A 400 25.55 24.51 -1.55
C PRO A 400 24.64 24.37 -2.78
N GLU A 401 23.33 24.44 -2.55
CA GLU A 401 22.32 24.49 -3.62
C GLU A 401 22.66 25.59 -4.65
N ASN A 402 22.37 25.31 -5.92
CA ASN A 402 22.58 26.17 -7.08
C ASN A 402 24.02 26.70 -7.25
N THR A 403 25.01 26.00 -6.68
CA THR A 403 26.42 26.38 -6.81
C THR A 403 27.07 25.61 -7.95
N GLN A 404 27.62 26.34 -8.91
CA GLN A 404 28.34 25.77 -10.05
C GLN A 404 29.63 25.08 -9.60
N CYS A 405 29.87 23.87 -10.10
CA CYS A 405 31.04 23.04 -9.79
C CYS A 405 31.74 22.51 -11.06
N ASN A 406 32.39 23.43 -11.75
CA ASN A 406 33.00 23.26 -13.07
C ASN A 406 34.42 23.85 -13.14
N THR A 407 35.01 24.19 -11.99
CA THR A 407 36.43 24.57 -11.89
C THR A 407 37.26 23.31 -11.67
N LEU A 408 38.31 23.09 -12.46
CA LEU A 408 39.22 21.97 -12.24
C LEU A 408 39.94 22.11 -10.90
N CYS A 409 40.09 21.00 -10.20
CA CYS A 409 40.98 20.92 -9.06
C CYS A 409 42.44 20.96 -9.50
N ASP A 410 43.34 21.26 -8.56
CA ASP A 410 44.78 21.37 -8.80
C ASP A 410 45.37 20.01 -9.18
N ASN A 411 44.81 18.93 -8.62
CA ASN A 411 45.06 17.55 -9.03
C ASN A 411 43.74 16.87 -9.46
N PRO A 412 43.27 17.05 -10.71
CA PRO A 412 41.98 16.54 -11.17
C PRO A 412 42.01 15.06 -11.60
N HIS A 413 43.19 14.43 -11.58
CA HIS A 413 43.42 13.03 -11.96
C HIS A 413 44.03 12.19 -10.83
N GLY A 414 44.07 12.73 -9.61
CA GLY A 414 44.58 12.03 -8.43
C GLY A 414 43.70 10.86 -8.01
N ILE A 415 44.24 9.99 -7.14
CA ILE A 415 43.51 8.84 -6.61
C ILE A 415 42.84 9.23 -5.29
N SER A 416 41.52 8.98 -5.20
CA SER A 416 40.64 9.15 -4.03
C SER A 416 40.99 10.28 -3.05
N PRO A 417 41.83 10.11 -1.99
CA PRO A 417 42.08 11.22 -1.06
C PRO A 417 42.85 12.39 -1.71
N GLU A 418 43.66 12.14 -2.73
CA GLU A 418 44.49 13.15 -3.41
C GLU A 418 43.68 14.06 -4.33
N LEU A 419 42.52 13.60 -4.78
CA LEU A 419 41.65 14.31 -5.71
C LEU A 419 41.03 15.52 -5.02
N CYS A 420 41.28 16.72 -5.55
CA CYS A 420 40.81 17.98 -4.95
C CYS A 420 41.27 18.17 -3.49
N SER A 421 42.51 17.78 -3.16
CA SER A 421 43.10 17.88 -1.81
C SER A 421 43.34 19.31 -1.31
N GLU A 422 43.27 20.29 -2.21
CA GLU A 422 43.26 21.70 -1.86
C GLU A 422 41.93 22.19 -1.26
N VAL A 423 40.84 21.42 -1.38
CA VAL A 423 39.53 21.74 -0.76
C VAL A 423 39.49 21.17 0.66
N GLU A 424 39.14 22.01 1.63
CA GLU A 424 39.18 21.67 3.06
C GLU A 424 38.24 20.50 3.42
N LEU A 425 38.77 19.56 4.20
CA LEU A 425 38.02 18.45 4.80
C LEU A 425 37.24 18.94 6.03
N LYS A 426 35.96 18.60 6.12
CA LYS A 426 35.13 18.83 7.30
C LYS A 426 34.64 17.53 7.90
N GLU A 427 34.87 17.37 9.21
CA GLU A 427 34.38 16.23 9.99
C GLU A 427 32.85 16.17 10.10
N THR A 428 32.17 17.31 9.85
CA THR A 428 30.72 17.43 9.87
C THR A 428 30.24 18.31 8.71
N CYS A 429 29.03 18.07 8.23
CA CYS A 429 28.42 18.92 7.21
C CYS A 429 28.19 20.33 7.78
N PRO A 430 28.72 21.39 7.15
CA PRO A 430 28.39 22.77 7.52
C PRO A 430 26.87 22.96 7.48
N ILE A 431 26.31 23.71 8.45
CA ILE A 431 24.88 24.05 8.51
C ILE A 431 24.55 25.09 7.44
#